data_AF-A0A1B6DUW4-F1
#
_entry.id   AF-A0A1B6DUW4-F1
#
_cell.length_a   1.000
_cell.length_b   1.000
_cell.length_c   1.000
_cell.angle_alpha   90.00
_cell.angle_beta   90.00
_cell.angle_gamma   90.00
#
_symmetry.space_group_name_H-M   'P 1'
#
loop_
_entity.id
_entity.type
_entity.pdbx_description
1 polymer ?
#
loop_
_entity_poly.entity_id
_entity_poly.type
_entity_poly.pdbx_seq_one_letter_code
_entity_poly.pdbx_strand_id
1 'polypeptide(L)'
;QSYSTEKHIAAKRREKYRRIISKNFPRKGHGLMRVDHPVYEYYDDPNELVDRLHLLMSSKQAGNNSHDNKMESIVEELKEAGFIVYGHSENIFFLHMGYM
;
A
#
# COMPACT_ATOMS: atom_id res chain seq x y z
N GLN A 1 -22.76 -40.12 31.11
CA GLN A 1 -21.32 -40.05 30.79
C GLN A 1 -21.11 -38.78 29.96
N SER A 2 -20.28 -37.86 30.45
CA SER A 2 -20.03 -36.58 29.77
C SER A 2 -18.91 -36.76 28.73
N TYR A 3 -19.21 -36.54 27.45
CA TYR A 3 -18.23 -36.64 26.38
C TYR A 3 -17.35 -35.38 26.38
N SER A 4 -16.07 -35.51 26.71
CA SER A 4 -15.09 -34.43 26.62
C SER A 4 -14.74 -34.16 25.15
N THR A 5 -15.34 -33.12 24.58
CA THR A 5 -15.24 -32.74 23.15
C THR A 5 -14.01 -31.89 22.83
N GLU A 6 -13.42 -31.22 23.82
CA GLU A 6 -12.39 -30.20 23.58
C GLU A 6 -11.03 -30.78 23.18
N LYS A 7 -10.63 -31.92 23.77
CA LYS A 7 -9.29 -32.49 23.54
C LYS A 7 -9.14 -33.14 22.16
N HIS A 8 -10.24 -33.59 21.53
CA HIS A 8 -10.20 -34.36 20.28
C HIS A 8 -10.16 -33.50 19.00
N ILE A 9 -10.67 -32.26 19.03
CA ILE A 9 -10.78 -31.42 17.82
C ILE A 9 -9.40 -30.87 17.40
N ALA A 10 -8.57 -30.47 18.36
CA ALA A 10 -7.24 -29.90 18.09
C ALA A 10 -6.25 -30.93 17.51
N ALA A 11 -6.28 -32.17 18.00
CA ALA A 11 -5.35 -33.22 17.59
C ALA A 11 -5.52 -33.65 16.12
N LYS A 12 -6.77 -33.75 15.62
CA LYS A 12 -7.06 -34.11 14.22
C LYS A 12 -6.59 -33.06 13.21
N ARG A 13 -6.69 -31.77 13.56
CA ARG A 13 -6.24 -30.68 12.69
C ARG A 13 -4.74 -30.78 12.42
N ARG A 14 -3.93 -30.96 13.48
CA ARG A 14 -2.47 -31.09 13.37
C ARG A 14 -2.06 -32.26 12.47
N GLU A 15 -2.80 -33.36 12.54
CA GLU A 15 -2.48 -34.56 11.80
C GLU A 15 -2.74 -34.44 10.29
N LYS A 16 -3.84 -33.79 9.90
CA LYS A 16 -4.10 -33.41 8.49
C LYS A 16 -2.97 -32.52 7.95
N TYR A 17 -2.57 -31.51 8.71
CA TYR A 17 -1.50 -30.59 8.33
C TYR A 17 -0.17 -31.33 8.10
N ARG A 18 0.20 -32.24 9.00
CA ARG A 18 1.46 -32.99 8.95
C ARG A 18 1.52 -34.04 7.84
N ARG A 19 0.43 -34.77 7.58
CA ARG A 19 0.45 -35.85 6.58
C ARG A 19 0.24 -35.36 5.16
N ILE A 20 -0.64 -34.38 4.98
CA ILE A 20 -1.15 -34.01 3.66
C ILE A 20 -0.60 -32.65 3.25
N ILE A 21 -0.81 -31.63 4.07
CA ILE A 21 -0.53 -30.24 3.66
C ILE A 21 0.97 -29.97 3.59
N SER A 22 1.77 -30.31 4.61
CA SER A 22 3.22 -30.03 4.59
C SER A 22 3.99 -30.87 3.56
N LYS A 23 3.50 -32.08 3.24
CA LYS A 23 4.13 -32.96 2.26
C LYS A 23 3.89 -32.49 0.83
N ASN A 24 2.65 -32.06 0.53
CA ASN A 24 2.27 -31.64 -0.82
C ASN A 24 2.56 -30.16 -1.08
N PHE A 25 2.64 -29.34 -0.03
CA PHE A 25 2.94 -27.91 -0.11
C PHE A 25 4.13 -27.58 0.79
N PRO A 26 5.38 -27.92 0.38
CA PRO A 26 6.56 -27.51 1.11
C PRO A 26 6.57 -26.00 1.24
N ARG A 27 6.86 -25.47 2.44
CA ARG A 27 6.91 -24.03 2.69
C ARG A 27 7.97 -23.40 1.79
N LYS A 28 7.53 -22.75 0.73
CA LYS A 28 8.34 -21.91 -0.15
C LYS A 28 7.84 -20.48 0.01
N GLY A 29 8.61 -19.68 0.72
CA GLY A 29 8.31 -18.28 1.00
C GLY A 29 9.31 -17.74 2.02
N HIS A 30 9.82 -16.53 1.79
CA HIS A 30 10.85 -15.88 2.60
C HIS A 30 10.27 -15.14 3.82
N GLY A 31 9.00 -15.38 4.16
CA GLY A 31 8.26 -14.55 5.11
C GLY A 31 7.91 -13.18 4.51
N LEU A 32 7.22 -12.34 5.29
CA LEU A 32 7.00 -10.95 4.90
C LEU A 32 8.34 -10.21 5.02
N MET A 33 8.85 -9.66 3.91
CA MET A 33 9.97 -8.73 3.99
C MET A 33 9.50 -7.49 4.76
N ARG A 34 10.20 -7.19 5.85
CA ARG A 34 10.08 -5.87 6.48
C ARG A 34 10.73 -4.87 5.55
N VAL A 35 9.94 -3.95 5.03
CA VAL A 35 10.47 -2.77 4.36
C VAL A 35 10.84 -1.81 5.50
N ASP A 36 12.07 -1.94 6.02
CA ASP A 36 12.51 -1.21 7.21
C ASP A 36 12.72 0.29 6.95
N HIS A 37 12.72 0.73 5.68
CA HIS A 37 12.94 2.14 5.32
C HIS A 37 12.05 2.54 4.14
N PRO A 38 11.35 3.69 4.20
CA PRO A 38 10.78 4.29 3.01
C PRO A 38 11.92 4.60 2.03
N VAL A 39 11.82 4.07 0.81
CA VAL A 39 12.71 4.47 -0.28
C VAL A 39 12.25 5.85 -0.72
N TYR A 40 13.02 6.88 -0.37
CA TYR A 40 12.83 8.24 -0.86
C TYR A 40 13.38 8.31 -2.29
N GLU A 41 12.48 8.39 -3.27
CA GLU A 41 12.82 8.81 -4.63
C GLU A 41 12.68 10.34 -4.67
N TYR A 42 13.79 11.04 -4.91
CA TYR A 42 13.79 12.49 -5.15
C TYR A 42 13.56 12.74 -6.64
N TYR A 43 12.63 13.63 -6.97
CA TYR A 43 12.32 14.00 -8.35
C TYR A 43 12.77 15.45 -8.60
N ASP A 44 13.59 15.66 -9.62
CA ASP A 44 14.11 17.00 -9.94
C ASP A 44 13.12 17.84 -10.75
N ASP A 45 12.20 17.21 -11.48
CA ASP A 45 11.20 17.88 -12.33
C ASP A 45 9.79 17.80 -11.71
N PRO A 46 9.13 18.95 -11.46
CA PRO A 46 7.75 18.98 -10.98
C PRO A 46 6.75 18.30 -11.91
N ASN A 47 6.99 18.22 -13.22
CA ASN A 47 6.08 17.51 -14.13
C ASN A 47 6.08 16.00 -13.84
N GLU A 48 7.24 15.43 -13.51
CA GLU A 48 7.35 14.01 -13.12
C GLU A 48 6.57 13.72 -11.83
N LEU A 49 6.59 14.64 -10.86
CA LEU A 49 5.78 14.55 -9.64
C LEU A 49 4.28 14.57 -9.94
N VAL A 50 3.83 15.41 -10.89
CA VAL A 50 2.42 15.46 -11.31
C VAL A 50 2.00 14.17 -12.02
N ASP A 51 2.82 13.65 -12.94
CA ASP A 51 2.56 12.38 -13.62
C ASP A 51 2.49 11.20 -12.63
N ARG A 52 3.39 11.19 -11.65
CA ARG A 52 3.41 10.21 -10.56
C ARG A 52 2.14 10.30 -9.72
N LEU A 53 1.71 11.51 -9.36
CA LEU A 53 0.48 11.73 -8.62
C LEU A 53 -0.74 11.21 -9.39
N HIS A 54 -0.82 11.50 -10.69
CA HIS A 54 -1.89 11.02 -11.57
C HIS A 54 -1.95 9.48 -11.65
N LEU A 55 -0.77 8.84 -11.73
CA LEU A 55 -0.66 7.38 -11.70
C LEU A 55 -1.16 6.78 -10.37
N LEU A 56 -0.77 7.38 -9.23
CA LEU A 56 -1.20 6.93 -7.91
C LEU A 56 -2.71 7.12 -7.71
N MET A 57 -3.28 8.23 -8.18
CA MET A 57 -4.73 8.45 -8.17
C MET A 57 -5.47 7.39 -8.99
N SER A 58 -4.96 7.06 -10.17
CA SER A 58 -5.53 6.00 -11.03
C SER A 58 -5.46 4.62 -10.35
N SER A 59 -4.34 4.31 -9.70
CA SER A 59 -4.16 3.08 -8.91
C SER A 59 -5.14 3.00 -7.74
N LYS A 60 -5.37 4.11 -7.04
CA LYS A 60 -6.35 4.21 -5.94
C LYS A 60 -7.78 4.03 -6.45
N GLN A 61 -8.15 4.64 -7.58
CA GLN A 61 -9.45 4.44 -8.22
C GLN A 61 -9.68 2.99 -8.65
N ALA A 62 -8.62 2.27 -9.02
CA ALA A 62 -8.67 0.83 -9.30
C ALA A 62 -8.79 -0.04 -8.02
N GLY A 63 -8.88 0.56 -6.84
CA GLY A 63 -9.06 -0.12 -5.55
C GLY A 63 -7.77 -0.37 -4.76
N ASN A 64 -6.62 0.17 -5.21
CA ASN A 64 -5.35 0.01 -4.48
C ASN A 64 -5.14 1.15 -3.46
N ASN A 65 -5.61 0.95 -2.23
CA ASN A 65 -5.55 1.95 -1.17
C ASN A 65 -4.21 2.00 -0.40
N SER A 66 -3.16 1.32 -0.89
CA SER A 66 -1.86 1.25 -0.21
C SER A 66 -0.95 2.48 -0.46
N HIS A 67 -1.43 3.46 -1.23
CA HIS A 67 -0.59 4.55 -1.75
C HIS A 67 -0.82 5.92 -1.09
N ASP A 68 -1.65 5.98 -0.04
CA ASP A 68 -2.01 7.24 0.61
C ASP A 68 -0.78 8.03 1.10
N ASN A 69 0.15 7.37 1.80
CA ASN A 69 1.38 8.00 2.29
C ASN A 69 2.26 8.57 1.15
N LYS A 70 2.26 7.92 -0.02
CA LYS A 70 3.03 8.39 -1.18
C LYS A 70 2.38 9.59 -1.84
N MET A 71 1.04 9.59 -1.92
CA MET A 71 0.28 10.72 -2.46
C MET A 71 0.48 11.96 -1.59
N GLU A 72 0.39 11.82 -0.26
CA GLU A 72 0.65 12.93 0.68
C GLU A 72 2.07 13.48 0.54
N SER A 73 3.08 12.61 0.48
CA SER A 73 4.49 13.03 0.30
C SER A 73 4.71 13.85 -0.98
N ILE A 74 4.08 13.47 -2.10
CA ILE A 74 4.20 14.19 -3.38
C ILE A 74 3.48 15.54 -3.32
N VAL A 75 2.31 15.60 -2.69
CA VAL A 75 1.56 16.85 -2.52
C VAL A 75 2.31 17.84 -1.63
N GLU A 76 2.97 17.36 -0.57
CA GLU A 76 3.84 18.17 0.28
C GLU A 76 5.04 18.73 -0.50
N GLU A 77 5.72 17.91 -1.30
CA GLU A 77 6.86 18.34 -2.13
C GLU A 77 6.46 19.39 -3.17
N LEU A 78 5.34 19.19 -3.88
CA LEU A 78 4.79 20.16 -4.82
C LEU A 78 4.37 21.48 -4.15
N LYS A 79 3.95 21.43 -2.88
CA LYS A 79 3.64 22.62 -2.08
C LYS A 79 4.90 23.34 -1.65
N GLU A 80 5.93 22.64 -1.18
CA GLU A 80 7.22 23.24 -0.78
C GLU A 80 7.91 23.93 -1.97
N ALA A 81 7.81 23.34 -3.16
CA ALA A 81 8.32 23.95 -4.38
C ALA A 81 7.43 25.10 -4.91
N GLY A 82 6.27 25.35 -4.29
CA GLY A 82 5.37 26.46 -4.63
C GLY A 82 4.47 26.21 -5.85
N PHE A 83 4.37 24.97 -6.34
CA PHE A 83 3.49 24.61 -7.46
C PHE A 83 2.03 24.44 -7.04
N ILE A 84 1.76 24.15 -5.77
CA ILE A 84 0.40 24.04 -5.22
C ILE A 84 0.21 25.02 -4.06
N VAL A 85 -0.86 25.82 -4.15
CA VAL A 85 -1.31 26.71 -3.06
C VAL A 85 -2.73 26.30 -2.66
N TYR A 86 -2.97 26.02 -1.38
CA TYR A 86 -4.33 25.74 -0.90
C TYR A 86 -5.17 27.03 -0.90
N GLY A 87 -5.99 27.18 -1.93
CA GLY A 87 -7.15 28.08 -1.87
C GLY A 87 -8.19 27.49 -0.92
N HIS A 88 -8.68 28.31 0.01
CA HIS A 88 -9.71 27.92 0.97
C HIS A 88 -10.92 27.29 0.23
N SER A 89 -11.34 26.10 0.67
CA SER A 89 -12.46 25.24 0.21
C SER A 89 -12.16 24.20 -0.89
N GLU A 90 -11.87 22.99 -0.40
CA GLU A 90 -12.22 21.64 -0.94
C GLU A 90 -12.02 21.31 -2.43
N ASN A 91 -11.32 22.12 -3.22
CA ASN A 91 -10.86 21.70 -4.54
C ASN A 91 -9.43 22.17 -4.76
N ILE A 92 -8.53 21.21 -5.01
CA ILE A 92 -7.19 21.45 -5.56
C ILE A 92 -7.39 21.90 -7.01
N PHE A 93 -7.80 23.15 -7.21
CA PHE A 93 -7.73 23.79 -8.52
C PHE A 93 -6.32 24.32 -8.68
N PHE A 94 -5.58 23.72 -9.61
CA PHE A 94 -4.32 24.18 -10.17
C PHE A 94 -4.43 25.68 -10.51
N LEU A 95 -3.98 26.51 -9.60
CA LEU A 95 -3.93 27.95 -9.81
C LEU A 95 -2.56 28.28 -10.37
N HIS A 96 -2.59 28.63 -11.66
CA HIS A 96 -1.57 29.38 -12.38
C HIS A 96 -0.41 28.56 -12.96
N MET A 97 -0.58 28.10 -14.20
CA MET A 97 0.27 28.57 -15.30
C MET A 97 -0.48 28.37 -16.62
N GLY A 98 -0.73 29.47 -17.32
CA GLY A 98 -1.17 29.42 -18.70
C GLY A 98 -0.07 28.81 -19.56
N TYR A 99 -0.34 27.63 -20.10
CA TYR A 99 0.27 27.19 -21.34
C TYR A 99 -0.84 27.08 -22.38
N MET A 100 -0.58 27.72 -23.52
CA MET A 100 -1.42 27.76 -24.72
C MET A 100 -1.78 26.36 -25.22
#